data_AF-A0A2N5VPA2-F1
#
_entry.id   AF-A0A2N5VPA2-F1
#
_cell.length_a   1.000
_cell.length_b   1.000
_cell.length_c   1.000
_cell.angle_alpha   90.00
_cell.angle_beta   90.00
_cell.angle_gamma   90.00
#
_symmetry.space_group_name_H-M   'P 1'
#
loop_
_entity.id
_entity.type
_entity.pdbx_description
1 polymer ?
#
loop_
_entity_poly.entity_id
_entity_poly.type
_entity_poly.pdbx_seq_one_letter_code
_entity_poly.pdbx_strand_id
1 'polypeptide(L)'
;MRHTLSKLAVTSRSQIDAVLEWATLSDLAILQQEWRGSREKTDSMLQALSEILKGTYVRKQKPDRDQDEGADTNPEETSEEKKVHQARAIQLAQWAIPIVKLTRIFYTKLSNAVASNQLPFTLDPEISSKEHGSLREKVDSFYSRIDQLLGHLCVIYETEENIDTKIRSLRQVTLQSLADLDQALLALAFYMVPLPTAAGPSAMQRDFKACFFALKSQLLVAGINLRDAASTCFGEVDDSDSD
;
A
#
# COMPACT_ATOMS: atom_id res chain seq x y z
N MET A 1 31.35 -6.24 22.79
CA MET A 1 31.30 -7.67 22.43
C MET A 1 30.23 -8.47 23.20
N ARG A 2 30.13 -8.42 24.54
CA ARG A 2 29.02 -9.10 25.27
C ARG A 2 27.63 -8.54 24.99
N HIS A 3 27.50 -7.21 24.93
CA HIS A 3 26.22 -6.54 24.64
C HIS A 3 25.66 -6.89 23.25
N THR A 4 26.54 -6.97 22.24
CA THR A 4 26.18 -7.35 20.87
C THR A 4 25.76 -8.82 20.75
N LEU A 5 26.44 -9.73 21.48
CA LEU A 5 26.06 -11.14 21.56
C LEU A 5 24.70 -11.34 22.25
N SER A 6 24.43 -10.60 23.33
CA SER A 6 23.14 -10.64 24.02
C SER A 6 21.99 -10.16 23.12
N LYS A 7 22.18 -9.04 22.41
CA LYS A 7 21.18 -8.52 21.45
C LYS A 7 20.91 -9.49 20.30
N LEU A 8 21.96 -10.16 19.79
CA LEU A 8 21.83 -11.17 18.75
C LEU A 8 21.04 -12.38 19.27
N ALA A 9 21.37 -12.90 20.45
CA ALA A 9 20.68 -14.03 21.05
C ALA A 9 19.18 -13.77 21.28
N VAL A 10 18.83 -12.56 21.74
CA VAL A 10 17.42 -12.14 21.90
C VAL A 10 16.70 -12.10 20.56
N THR A 11 17.32 -11.49 19.54
CA THR A 11 16.75 -11.42 18.18
C THR A 11 16.57 -12.81 17.57
N SER A 12 17.57 -13.69 17.70
CA SER A 12 17.49 -15.06 17.19
C SER A 12 16.39 -15.86 17.91
N ARG A 13 16.24 -15.69 19.22
CA ARG A 13 15.17 -16.34 19.98
C ARG A 13 13.79 -15.87 19.50
N SER A 14 13.59 -14.57 19.33
CA SER A 14 12.30 -14.05 18.84
C SER A 14 11.99 -14.52 17.41
N GLN A 15 13.00 -14.71 16.56
CA GLN A 15 12.83 -15.30 15.23
C GLN A 15 12.45 -16.78 15.30
N ILE A 16 13.07 -17.57 16.17
CA ILE A 16 12.73 -18.99 16.36
C ILE A 16 11.31 -19.14 16.88
N ASP A 17 10.94 -18.36 17.89
CA ASP A 17 9.59 -18.39 18.47
C ASP A 17 8.53 -18.02 17.41
N ALA A 18 8.83 -17.05 16.54
CA ALA A 18 7.97 -16.71 15.41
C ALA A 18 7.86 -17.85 14.39
N VAL A 19 8.96 -18.52 14.03
CA VAL A 19 8.92 -19.67 13.11
C VAL A 19 8.11 -20.83 13.69
N LEU A 20 8.25 -21.10 14.99
CA LEU A 20 7.47 -22.13 15.68
C LEU A 20 5.98 -21.78 15.71
N GLU A 21 5.62 -20.53 15.94
CA GLU A 21 4.24 -20.05 15.86
C GLU A 21 3.69 -20.26 14.44
N TRP A 22 4.42 -19.83 13.41
CA TRP A 22 4.00 -19.95 12.01
C TRP A 22 3.84 -21.40 11.57
N ALA A 23 4.67 -22.31 12.07
CA ALA A 23 4.58 -23.74 11.77
C ALA A 23 3.29 -24.40 12.29
N THR A 24 2.58 -23.76 13.22
CA THR A 24 1.28 -24.24 13.74
C THR A 24 0.08 -23.64 13.03
N LEU A 25 0.29 -22.65 12.16
CA LEU A 25 -0.76 -21.94 11.45
C LEU A 25 -1.14 -22.67 10.16
N SER A 26 -2.40 -22.51 9.73
CA SER A 26 -2.77 -22.85 8.35
C SER A 26 -2.18 -21.84 7.37
N ASP A 27 -2.02 -22.23 6.11
CA ASP A 27 -1.56 -21.33 5.04
C ASP A 27 -2.39 -20.04 4.95
N LEU A 28 -3.71 -20.16 5.13
CA LEU A 28 -4.60 -19.00 5.21
C LEU A 28 -4.29 -18.10 6.41
N ALA A 29 -4.02 -18.67 7.59
CA ALA A 29 -3.71 -17.88 8.78
C ALA A 29 -2.35 -17.16 8.64
N ILE A 30 -1.38 -17.76 7.97
CA ILE A 30 -0.11 -17.11 7.60
C ILE A 30 -0.38 -15.90 6.70
N LEU A 31 -1.14 -16.08 5.62
CA LEU A 31 -1.53 -14.97 4.72
C LEU A 31 -2.29 -13.87 5.47
N GLN A 32 -3.22 -14.23 6.36
CA GLN A 32 -3.99 -13.27 7.16
C GLN A 32 -3.12 -12.41 8.07
N GLN A 33 -2.05 -12.99 8.64
CA GLN A 33 -1.06 -12.26 9.42
C GLN A 33 -0.25 -11.29 8.55
N GLU A 34 0.17 -11.69 7.36
CA GLU A 34 0.86 -10.81 6.41
C GLU A 34 -0.02 -9.65 5.96
N TRP A 35 -1.26 -9.94 5.59
CA TRP A 35 -2.26 -8.94 5.24
C TRP A 35 -2.53 -7.96 6.38
N ARG A 36 -2.42 -8.40 7.64
CA ARG A 36 -2.58 -7.53 8.81
C ARG A 36 -1.44 -6.52 8.88
N GLY A 37 -0.21 -6.94 8.57
CA GLY A 37 0.92 -6.04 8.42
C GLY A 37 0.69 -4.99 7.34
N SER A 38 0.18 -5.39 6.17
CA SER A 38 -0.18 -4.44 5.10
C SER A 38 -1.27 -3.45 5.53
N ARG A 39 -2.31 -3.94 6.24
CA ARG A 39 -3.35 -3.08 6.84
C ARG A 39 -2.75 -2.05 7.79
N GLU A 40 -1.88 -2.45 8.71
CA GLU A 40 -1.29 -1.55 9.70
C GLU A 40 -0.41 -0.47 9.05
N LYS A 41 0.31 -0.82 7.98
CA LYS A 41 1.09 0.16 7.24
C LYS A 41 0.21 1.21 6.54
N THR A 42 -1.04 0.88 6.16
CA THR A 42 -1.97 1.91 5.65
C THR A 42 -2.33 2.99 6.66
N ASP A 43 -2.21 2.72 7.97
CA ASP A 43 -2.39 3.77 8.99
C ASP A 43 -1.22 4.77 8.97
N SER A 44 -0.01 4.29 8.74
CA SER A 44 1.17 5.16 8.52
C SER A 44 1.03 5.97 7.24
N MET A 45 0.46 5.40 6.18
CA MET A 45 0.17 6.11 4.93
C MET A 45 -0.83 7.25 5.14
N LEU A 46 -1.93 6.99 5.85
CA LEU A 46 -2.93 8.00 6.19
C LEU A 46 -2.34 9.10 7.08
N GLN A 47 -1.44 8.74 7.98
CA GLN A 47 -0.70 9.72 8.77
C GLN A 47 0.17 10.63 7.90
N ALA A 48 0.95 10.07 6.97
CA ALA A 48 1.77 10.85 6.04
C ALA A 48 0.92 11.81 5.19
N LEU A 49 -0.21 11.33 4.64
CA LEU A 49 -1.16 12.20 3.92
C LEU A 49 -1.71 13.32 4.82
N SER A 50 -2.06 13.01 6.07
CA SER A 50 -2.53 14.02 7.04
C SER A 50 -1.46 15.08 7.33
N GLU A 51 -0.21 14.66 7.44
CA GLU A 51 0.93 15.58 7.62
C GLU A 51 1.16 16.45 6.37
N ILE A 52 1.03 15.89 5.15
CA ILE A 52 1.11 16.65 3.89
C ILE A 52 0.01 17.70 3.86
N LEU A 53 -1.25 17.31 4.12
CA LEU A 53 -2.40 18.20 4.10
C LEU A 53 -2.29 19.36 5.10
N LYS A 54 -1.61 19.14 6.23
CA LYS A 54 -1.36 20.18 7.24
C LYS A 54 -0.15 21.05 6.92
N GLY A 55 0.60 20.74 5.87
CA GLY A 55 1.87 21.41 5.57
C GLY A 55 3.02 21.02 6.50
N THR A 56 2.85 20.00 7.34
CA THR A 56 3.81 19.60 8.39
C THR A 56 4.59 18.35 8.04
N TYR A 57 4.44 17.81 6.83
CA TYR A 57 5.17 16.61 6.42
C TYR A 57 6.67 16.88 6.36
N VAL A 58 7.41 16.02 7.04
CA VAL A 58 8.88 16.01 7.04
C VAL A 58 9.34 14.58 6.81
N ARG A 59 10.24 14.39 5.85
CA ARG A 59 10.84 13.09 5.61
C ARG A 59 11.56 12.61 6.86
N LYS A 60 11.11 11.50 7.41
CA LYS A 60 11.88 10.77 8.42
C LYS A 60 13.04 10.08 7.71
N GLN A 61 14.19 10.73 7.66
CA GLN A 61 15.42 10.09 7.20
C GLN A 61 15.72 8.89 8.12
N LYS A 62 16.03 7.73 7.55
CA LYS A 62 16.60 6.62 8.33
C LYS A 62 17.99 7.05 8.80
N PRO A 63 18.37 6.81 10.06
CA PRO A 63 19.72 7.08 10.52
C PRO A 63 20.63 5.97 9.99
N ASP A 64 21.32 6.20 8.88
CA ASP A 64 22.53 5.44 8.58
C ASP A 64 23.56 6.33 7.87
N ARG A 65 24.65 6.54 8.63
CA ARG A 65 26.05 6.82 8.29
C ARG A 65 26.43 8.08 7.50
N ASP A 66 27.28 8.83 8.20
CA ASP A 66 28.24 9.85 7.75
C ASP A 66 27.62 11.09 7.11
N GLN A 67 27.10 11.98 7.97
CA GLN A 67 26.93 13.40 7.63
C GLN A 67 28.25 14.13 7.87
N ASP A 68 28.99 14.33 6.79
CA ASP A 68 29.90 15.45 6.62
C ASP A 68 29.11 16.75 6.48
N GLU A 69 29.79 17.84 6.81
CA GLU A 69 29.29 19.11 7.34
C GLU A 69 28.32 19.93 6.48
N GLY A 70 27.46 20.68 7.17
CA GLY A 70 27.35 22.13 6.94
C GLY A 70 26.41 22.60 5.82
N ALA A 71 25.16 22.87 6.18
CA ALA A 71 24.42 23.97 5.56
C ALA A 71 23.47 24.57 6.60
N ASP A 72 23.95 25.62 7.27
CA ASP A 72 23.14 26.55 8.04
C ASP A 72 22.06 27.13 7.12
N THR A 73 20.86 26.55 7.14
CA THR A 73 19.72 27.04 6.37
C THR A 73 18.80 27.79 7.32
N ASN A 74 18.91 29.10 7.24
CA ASN A 74 18.06 30.07 7.92
C ASN A 74 16.57 29.70 7.72
N PRO A 75 15.73 29.57 8.77
CA PRO A 75 14.40 28.96 8.63
C PRO A 75 13.32 29.80 7.92
N GLU A 76 13.62 31.02 7.44
CA GLU A 76 12.57 32.05 7.40
C GLU A 76 12.33 32.78 6.05
N GLU A 77 12.76 32.22 4.92
CA GLU A 77 12.22 32.63 3.61
C GLU A 77 11.88 31.40 2.77
N THR A 78 10.70 30.82 3.00
CA THR A 78 10.10 29.93 2.00
C THR A 78 9.68 30.80 0.82
N SER A 79 10.37 30.65 -0.32
CA SER A 79 10.00 31.31 -1.58
C SER A 79 8.51 31.11 -1.88
N GLU A 80 7.85 32.14 -2.42
CA GLU A 80 6.46 32.06 -2.86
C GLU A 80 6.25 30.91 -3.87
N GLU A 81 7.25 30.60 -4.70
CA GLU A 81 7.23 29.47 -5.62
C GLU A 81 7.09 28.13 -4.88
N LYS A 82 7.84 27.94 -3.79
CA LYS A 82 7.76 26.75 -2.94
C LYS A 82 6.38 26.62 -2.29
N LYS A 83 5.77 27.72 -1.86
CA LYS A 83 4.41 27.72 -1.28
C LYS A 83 3.36 27.34 -2.32
N VAL A 84 3.45 27.89 -3.54
CA VAL A 84 2.56 27.56 -4.66
C VAL A 84 2.69 26.08 -5.03
N HIS A 85 3.92 25.58 -5.13
CA HIS A 85 4.21 24.16 -5.37
C HIS A 85 3.61 23.25 -4.30
N GLN A 86 3.84 23.55 -3.03
CA GLN A 86 3.26 22.79 -1.91
C GLN A 86 1.73 22.83 -1.92
N ALA A 87 1.12 23.96 -2.27
CA ALA A 87 -0.33 24.07 -2.40
C ALA A 87 -0.88 23.13 -3.50
N ARG A 88 -0.21 23.03 -4.65
CA ARG A 88 -0.56 22.07 -5.72
C ARG A 88 -0.38 20.63 -5.26
N ALA A 89 0.72 20.33 -4.56
CA ALA A 89 0.97 19.01 -4.02
C ALA A 89 -0.06 18.60 -2.95
N ILE A 90 -0.51 19.53 -2.10
CA ILE A 90 -1.59 19.31 -1.12
C ILE A 90 -2.89 18.99 -1.84
N GLN A 91 -3.26 19.74 -2.87
CA GLN A 91 -4.46 19.47 -3.67
C GLN A 91 -4.39 18.06 -4.29
N LEU A 92 -3.24 17.68 -4.85
CA LEU A 92 -3.05 16.35 -5.42
C LEU A 92 -3.16 15.24 -4.36
N ALA A 93 -2.54 15.42 -3.19
CA ALA A 93 -2.54 14.43 -2.10
C ALA A 93 -3.95 14.14 -1.55
N GLN A 94 -4.88 15.10 -1.61
CA GLN A 94 -6.28 14.89 -1.21
C GLN A 94 -6.95 13.76 -2.00
N TRP A 95 -6.61 13.62 -3.29
CA TRP A 95 -7.16 12.59 -4.16
C TRP A 95 -6.64 11.18 -3.88
N ALA A 96 -5.54 11.06 -3.14
CA ALA A 96 -4.99 9.76 -2.73
C ALA A 96 -5.64 9.20 -1.46
N ILE A 97 -6.33 10.03 -0.66
CA ILE A 97 -6.98 9.60 0.59
C ILE A 97 -7.98 8.46 0.35
N PRO A 98 -8.90 8.53 -0.64
CA PRO A 98 -9.82 7.43 -0.92
C PRO A 98 -9.09 6.14 -1.30
N ILE A 99 -8.00 6.22 -2.07
CA ILE A 99 -7.20 5.06 -2.48
C ILE A 99 -6.65 4.36 -1.24
N VAL A 100 -5.94 5.08 -0.37
CA VAL A 100 -5.36 4.49 0.86
C VAL A 100 -6.44 3.92 1.79
N LYS A 101 -7.58 4.61 1.93
CA LYS A 101 -8.72 4.09 2.72
C LYS A 101 -9.30 2.82 2.14
N LEU A 102 -9.47 2.74 0.82
CA LEU A 102 -9.98 1.54 0.15
C LEU A 102 -8.99 0.38 0.25
N THR A 103 -7.69 0.64 0.12
CA THR A 103 -6.63 -0.33 0.39
C THR A 103 -6.69 -0.83 1.84
N ARG A 104 -6.89 0.06 2.82
CA ARG A 104 -7.11 -0.33 4.22
C ARG A 104 -8.31 -1.24 4.38
N ILE A 105 -9.43 -0.94 3.73
CA ILE A 105 -10.65 -1.77 3.77
C ILE A 105 -10.39 -3.14 3.14
N PHE A 106 -9.68 -3.19 2.01
CA PHE A 106 -9.31 -4.43 1.33
C PHE A 106 -8.53 -5.36 2.27
N TYR A 107 -7.44 -4.88 2.87
CA TYR A 107 -6.66 -5.67 3.82
C TYR A 107 -7.41 -5.96 5.12
N THR A 108 -8.28 -5.05 5.59
CA THR A 108 -9.12 -5.32 6.78
C THR A 108 -10.05 -6.50 6.56
N LYS A 109 -10.65 -6.61 5.37
CA LYS A 109 -11.46 -7.77 4.99
C LYS A 109 -10.58 -9.02 4.98
N LEU A 110 -9.47 -8.99 4.26
CA LEU A 110 -8.59 -10.15 4.12
C LEU A 110 -8.05 -10.68 5.46
N SER A 111 -7.60 -9.81 6.37
CA SER A 111 -6.97 -10.18 7.65
C SER A 111 -7.92 -10.71 8.73
N ASN A 112 -9.22 -10.84 8.44
CA ASN A 112 -10.23 -11.26 9.41
C ASN A 112 -10.21 -10.41 10.70
N ALA A 113 -9.89 -9.12 10.58
CA ALA A 113 -9.64 -8.23 11.72
C ALA A 113 -10.94 -7.76 12.44
N VAL A 114 -12.11 -8.10 11.91
CA VAL A 114 -13.41 -7.77 12.53
C VAL A 114 -14.14 -9.08 12.87
N ALA A 115 -14.29 -9.36 14.16
CA ALA A 115 -14.90 -10.58 14.70
C ALA A 115 -16.35 -10.87 14.20
N SER A 116 -17.03 -9.90 13.58
CA SER A 116 -18.41 -10.02 13.12
C SER A 116 -18.56 -10.58 11.69
N ASN A 117 -17.52 -10.53 10.85
CA ASN A 117 -17.60 -10.92 9.43
C ASN A 117 -16.41 -11.81 9.07
N GLN A 118 -16.36 -13.01 9.66
CA GLN A 118 -15.47 -14.05 9.13
C GLN A 118 -15.71 -14.16 7.64
N LEU A 119 -14.64 -14.06 6.86
CA LEU A 119 -14.71 -14.31 5.43
C LEU A 119 -15.37 -15.69 5.24
N PRO A 120 -16.44 -15.79 4.42
CA PRO A 120 -17.16 -17.05 4.24
C PRO A 120 -16.36 -18.06 3.39
N PHE A 121 -15.05 -17.88 3.31
CA PHE A 121 -14.13 -18.61 2.48
C PHE A 121 -12.85 -18.97 3.24
N THR A 122 -12.30 -20.11 2.87
CA THR A 122 -10.99 -20.62 3.26
C THR A 122 -10.11 -20.72 2.01
N LEU A 123 -8.82 -21.01 2.19
CA LEU A 123 -7.95 -21.36 1.07
C LEU A 123 -8.25 -22.79 0.60
N ASP A 124 -8.17 -23.02 -0.71
CA ASP A 124 -8.25 -24.36 -1.29
C ASP A 124 -7.18 -25.27 -0.64
N PRO A 125 -7.57 -26.40 -0.02
CA PRO A 125 -6.62 -27.32 0.59
C PRO A 125 -5.68 -27.98 -0.44
N GLU A 126 -6.01 -27.95 -1.73
CA GLU A 126 -5.19 -28.55 -2.80
C GLU A 126 -4.18 -27.57 -3.40
N ILE A 127 -4.11 -26.32 -2.90
CA ILE A 127 -3.16 -25.32 -3.40
C ILE A 127 -1.71 -25.80 -3.21
N SER A 128 -0.92 -25.78 -4.28
CA SER A 128 0.50 -26.08 -4.19
C SER A 128 1.27 -24.92 -3.55
N SER A 129 2.45 -25.19 -2.98
CA SER A 129 3.33 -24.14 -2.43
C SER A 129 3.69 -23.06 -3.47
N LYS A 130 3.80 -23.43 -4.75
CA LYS A 130 4.05 -22.49 -5.84
C LYS A 130 2.86 -21.55 -6.06
N GLU A 131 1.66 -22.07 -6.06
CA GLU A 131 0.43 -21.29 -6.22
C GLU A 131 0.17 -20.41 -5.01
N HIS A 132 0.43 -20.91 -3.80
CA HIS A 132 0.40 -20.13 -2.57
C HIS A 132 1.39 -18.94 -2.65
N GLY A 133 2.62 -19.20 -3.08
CA GLY A 133 3.63 -18.15 -3.30
C GLY A 133 3.18 -17.11 -4.33
N SER A 134 2.55 -17.54 -5.42
CA SER A 134 2.01 -16.65 -6.44
C SER A 134 0.84 -15.80 -5.92
N LEU A 135 -0.09 -16.38 -5.15
CA LEU A 135 -1.16 -15.64 -4.49
C LEU A 135 -0.60 -14.56 -3.57
N ARG A 136 0.36 -14.91 -2.71
CA ARG A 136 1.06 -13.97 -1.84
C ARG A 136 1.67 -12.82 -2.63
N GLU A 137 2.44 -13.13 -3.67
CA GLU A 137 3.11 -12.13 -4.52
C GLU A 137 2.11 -11.16 -5.17
N LYS A 138 0.98 -11.66 -5.71
CA LYS A 138 -0.01 -10.79 -6.35
C LYS A 138 -0.68 -9.84 -5.37
N VAL A 139 -1.04 -10.32 -4.18
CA VAL A 139 -1.62 -9.47 -3.14
C VAL A 139 -0.59 -8.45 -2.63
N ASP A 140 0.65 -8.87 -2.38
CA ASP A 140 1.71 -7.97 -1.91
C ASP A 140 2.13 -6.93 -2.96
N SER A 141 2.12 -7.29 -4.25
CA SER A 141 2.38 -6.36 -5.36
C SER A 141 1.40 -5.19 -5.35
N PHE A 142 0.11 -5.46 -5.11
CA PHE A 142 -0.89 -4.39 -4.97
C PHE A 142 -0.55 -3.45 -3.82
N TYR A 143 -0.21 -3.96 -2.63
CA TYR A 143 0.23 -3.11 -1.52
C TYR A 143 1.46 -2.27 -1.90
N SER A 144 2.46 -2.91 -2.49
CA SER A 144 3.72 -2.27 -2.88
C SER A 144 3.51 -1.11 -3.87
N ARG A 145 2.54 -1.22 -4.79
CA ARG A 145 2.17 -0.09 -5.66
C ARG A 145 1.54 1.08 -4.91
N ILE A 146 0.69 0.81 -3.93
CA ILE A 146 0.08 1.87 -3.12
C ILE A 146 1.14 2.58 -2.26
N ASP A 147 2.11 1.82 -1.74
CA ASP A 147 3.25 2.37 -1.01
C ASP A 147 4.13 3.26 -1.91
N GLN A 148 4.44 2.79 -3.12
CA GLN A 148 5.15 3.57 -4.14
C GLN A 148 4.40 4.84 -4.53
N LEU A 149 3.08 4.75 -4.76
CA LEU A 149 2.21 5.89 -5.06
C LEU A 149 2.32 6.96 -3.98
N LEU A 150 2.23 6.58 -2.70
CA LEU A 150 2.41 7.53 -1.60
C LEU A 150 3.83 8.11 -1.58
N GLY A 151 4.85 7.27 -1.80
CA GLY A 151 6.23 7.71 -1.91
C GLY A 151 6.42 8.82 -2.94
N HIS A 152 5.78 8.71 -4.10
CA HIS A 152 5.77 9.76 -5.11
C HIS A 152 5.10 11.04 -4.62
N LEU A 153 3.95 10.96 -3.94
CA LEU A 153 3.27 12.14 -3.39
C LEU A 153 4.12 12.87 -2.35
N CYS A 154 4.81 12.14 -1.48
CA CYS A 154 5.74 12.73 -0.51
C CYS A 154 6.88 13.48 -1.21
N VAL A 155 7.48 12.87 -2.23
CA VAL A 155 8.56 13.49 -3.02
C VAL A 155 8.06 14.70 -3.81
N ILE A 156 6.86 14.63 -4.38
CA ILE A 156 6.22 15.76 -5.06
C ILE A 156 6.00 16.90 -4.07
N TYR A 157 5.53 16.63 -2.85
CA TYR A 157 5.35 17.68 -1.84
C TYR A 157 6.66 18.37 -1.43
N GLU A 158 7.77 17.61 -1.35
CA GLU A 158 9.06 18.12 -0.87
C GLU A 158 9.77 19.05 -1.85
N THR A 159 9.69 18.78 -3.15
CA THR A 159 10.54 19.43 -4.16
C THR A 159 9.90 19.49 -5.54
N GLU A 160 10.04 20.65 -6.18
CA GLU A 160 9.62 20.93 -7.56
C GLU A 160 10.61 20.44 -8.63
N GLU A 161 11.79 19.95 -8.24
CA GLU A 161 12.78 19.44 -9.18
C GLU A 161 12.24 18.24 -9.95
N ASN A 162 12.44 18.21 -11.28
CA ASN A 162 11.99 17.12 -12.15
C ASN A 162 10.49 16.77 -11.96
N ILE A 163 9.65 17.78 -11.72
CA ILE A 163 8.23 17.60 -11.39
C ILE A 163 7.49 16.80 -12.46
N ASP A 164 7.75 17.06 -13.74
CA ASP A 164 7.11 16.36 -14.85
C ASP A 164 7.38 14.85 -14.80
N THR A 165 8.63 14.46 -14.57
CA THR A 165 9.02 13.04 -14.40
C THR A 165 8.33 12.40 -13.20
N LYS A 166 8.24 13.12 -12.08
CA LYS A 166 7.54 12.64 -10.87
C LYS A 166 6.04 12.47 -11.10
N ILE A 167 5.40 13.40 -11.82
CA ILE A 167 3.99 13.33 -12.19
C ILE A 167 3.73 12.17 -13.15
N ARG A 168 4.58 11.97 -14.16
CA ARG A 168 4.51 10.80 -15.06
C ARG A 168 4.63 9.48 -14.28
N SER A 169 5.58 9.42 -13.35
CA SER A 169 5.78 8.25 -12.48
C SER A 169 4.55 7.99 -11.58
N LEU A 170 3.96 9.05 -11.01
CA LEU A 170 2.73 8.95 -10.22
C LEU A 170 1.56 8.42 -11.05
N ARG A 171 1.39 8.91 -12.29
CA ARG A 171 0.34 8.44 -13.21
C ARG A 171 0.54 6.96 -13.54
N GLN A 172 1.76 6.57 -13.87
CA GLN A 172 2.10 5.20 -14.20
C GLN A 172 1.85 4.24 -13.03
N VAL A 173 2.34 4.57 -11.82
CA VAL A 173 2.13 3.71 -10.65
C VAL A 173 0.66 3.63 -10.25
N THR A 174 -0.11 4.71 -10.47
CA THR A 174 -1.57 4.71 -10.24
C THR A 174 -2.24 3.69 -11.15
N LEU A 175 -1.92 3.66 -12.45
CA LEU A 175 -2.46 2.67 -13.38
C LEU A 175 -2.01 1.24 -13.05
N GLN A 176 -0.74 1.06 -12.70
CA GLN A 176 -0.19 -0.23 -12.28
C GLN A 176 -0.89 -0.76 -11.03
N SER A 177 -1.22 0.11 -10.06
CA SER A 177 -1.94 -0.29 -8.85
C SER A 177 -3.33 -0.86 -9.16
N LEU A 178 -4.01 -0.35 -10.19
CA LEU A 178 -5.31 -0.87 -10.62
C LEU A 178 -5.17 -2.25 -11.28
N ALA A 179 -4.14 -2.44 -12.09
CA ALA A 179 -3.83 -3.74 -12.68
C ALA A 179 -3.45 -4.76 -11.61
N ASP A 180 -2.64 -4.38 -10.62
CA ASP A 180 -2.21 -5.25 -9.53
C ASP A 180 -3.38 -5.61 -8.60
N LEU A 181 -4.35 -4.70 -8.37
CA LEU A 181 -5.60 -5.05 -7.71
C LEU A 181 -6.36 -6.13 -8.48
N ASP A 182 -6.47 -5.99 -9.80
CA ASP A 182 -7.19 -6.97 -10.63
C ASP A 182 -6.53 -8.35 -10.60
N GLN A 183 -5.19 -8.40 -10.62
CA GLN A 183 -4.45 -9.63 -10.46
C GLN A 183 -4.64 -10.24 -9.06
N ALA A 184 -4.62 -9.42 -8.00
CA ALA A 184 -4.86 -9.88 -6.65
C ALA A 184 -6.27 -10.45 -6.48
N LEU A 185 -7.30 -9.74 -6.98
CA LEU A 185 -8.69 -10.20 -6.92
C LEU A 185 -8.92 -11.48 -7.72
N LEU A 186 -8.28 -11.62 -8.88
CA LEU A 186 -8.37 -12.84 -9.69
C LEU A 186 -7.72 -14.02 -8.96
N ALA A 187 -6.53 -13.84 -8.39
CA ALA A 187 -5.85 -14.87 -7.63
C ALA A 187 -6.67 -15.29 -6.40
N LEU A 188 -7.21 -14.32 -5.65
CA LEU A 188 -8.10 -14.59 -4.52
C LEU A 188 -9.35 -15.36 -4.94
N ALA A 189 -10.00 -14.95 -6.03
CA ALA A 189 -11.19 -15.64 -6.54
C ALA A 189 -10.91 -17.09 -6.98
N PHE A 190 -9.68 -17.37 -7.43
CA PHE A 190 -9.29 -18.69 -7.92
C PHE A 190 -8.93 -19.66 -6.80
N TYR A 191 -8.21 -19.18 -5.77
CA TYR A 191 -7.70 -20.03 -4.69
C TYR A 191 -8.56 -20.02 -3.42
N MET A 192 -9.59 -19.18 -3.34
CA MET A 192 -10.51 -19.16 -2.20
C MET A 192 -11.72 -20.03 -2.46
N VAL A 193 -11.97 -20.97 -1.54
CA VAL A 193 -13.11 -21.88 -1.54
C VAL A 193 -14.04 -21.56 -0.38
N PRO A 194 -15.35 -21.85 -0.44
CA PRO A 194 -16.27 -21.57 0.65
C PRO A 194 -15.96 -22.41 1.88
N LEU A 195 -16.35 -21.91 3.05
CA LEU A 195 -16.44 -22.79 4.22
C LEU A 195 -17.51 -23.89 3.98
N PRO A 196 -17.37 -25.09 4.56
CA PRO A 196 -18.31 -26.20 4.35
C PRO A 196 -19.78 -25.90 4.69
N THR A 197 -20.05 -24.84 5.46
CA THR A 197 -21.39 -24.36 5.81
C THR A 197 -21.99 -23.38 4.80
N ALA A 198 -21.22 -22.95 3.78
CA ALA A 198 -21.68 -22.02 2.76
C ALA A 198 -22.43 -22.74 1.64
N ALA A 199 -23.50 -22.12 1.15
CA ALA A 199 -24.29 -22.63 0.04
C ALA A 199 -23.42 -22.82 -1.23
N GLY A 200 -23.88 -23.69 -2.15
CA GLY A 200 -23.11 -24.20 -3.30
C GLY A 200 -22.47 -23.16 -4.26
N PRO A 201 -21.79 -23.61 -5.33
CA PRO A 201 -20.85 -22.79 -6.13
C PRO A 201 -21.40 -21.45 -6.66
N SER A 202 -22.69 -21.35 -6.98
CA SER A 202 -23.31 -20.11 -7.42
C SER A 202 -23.45 -19.05 -6.32
N ALA A 203 -23.64 -19.49 -5.06
CA ALA A 203 -23.65 -18.60 -3.91
C ALA A 203 -22.23 -18.08 -3.61
N MET A 204 -21.21 -18.92 -3.74
CA MET A 204 -19.80 -18.56 -3.58
C MET A 204 -19.37 -17.38 -4.47
N GLN A 205 -19.60 -17.50 -5.78
CA GLN A 205 -19.21 -16.44 -6.73
C GLN A 205 -19.93 -15.13 -6.43
N ARG A 206 -21.22 -15.22 -6.05
CA ARG A 206 -22.02 -14.06 -5.64
C ARG A 206 -21.46 -13.43 -4.37
N ASP A 207 -21.04 -14.23 -3.40
CA ASP A 207 -20.58 -13.75 -2.09
C ASP A 207 -19.17 -13.11 -2.21
N PHE A 208 -18.26 -13.69 -3.00
CA PHE A 208 -16.97 -13.05 -3.32
C PHE A 208 -17.16 -11.74 -4.08
N LYS A 209 -18.01 -11.75 -5.13
CA LYS A 209 -18.34 -10.53 -5.89
C LYS A 209 -18.97 -9.48 -4.99
N ALA A 210 -19.88 -9.86 -4.09
CA ALA A 210 -20.47 -8.94 -3.11
C ALA A 210 -19.42 -8.36 -2.15
N CYS A 211 -18.39 -9.12 -1.80
CA CYS A 211 -17.33 -8.66 -0.91
C CYS A 211 -16.40 -7.61 -1.53
N PHE A 212 -16.06 -7.75 -2.82
CA PHE A 212 -14.96 -6.99 -3.45
C PHE A 212 -15.34 -6.14 -4.66
N PHE A 213 -16.49 -6.36 -5.31
CA PHE A 213 -16.85 -5.64 -6.53
C PHE A 213 -17.02 -4.13 -6.30
N ALA A 214 -17.70 -3.76 -5.21
CA ALA A 214 -17.87 -2.36 -4.84
C ALA A 214 -16.51 -1.69 -4.55
N LEU A 215 -15.61 -2.40 -3.86
CA LEU A 215 -14.27 -1.92 -3.55
C LEU A 215 -13.44 -1.70 -4.82
N LYS A 216 -13.43 -2.67 -5.74
CA LYS A 216 -12.76 -2.54 -7.04
C LYS A 216 -13.27 -1.31 -7.81
N SER A 217 -14.58 -1.15 -7.89
CA SER A 217 -15.20 -0.04 -8.63
C SER A 217 -14.83 1.31 -8.02
N GLN A 218 -14.84 1.42 -6.69
CA GLN A 218 -14.45 2.64 -5.99
C GLN A 218 -12.96 2.95 -6.13
N LEU A 219 -12.08 1.93 -6.09
CA LEU A 219 -10.65 2.12 -6.26
C LEU A 219 -10.32 2.60 -7.69
N LEU A 220 -10.99 2.04 -8.70
CA LEU A 220 -10.89 2.46 -10.08
C LEU A 220 -11.24 3.95 -10.25
N VAL A 221 -12.38 4.36 -9.72
CA VAL A 221 -12.81 5.77 -9.77
C VAL A 221 -11.80 6.67 -9.04
N ALA A 222 -11.34 6.27 -7.84
CA ALA A 222 -10.35 7.04 -7.10
C ALA A 222 -9.00 7.15 -7.83
N GLY A 223 -8.55 6.07 -8.48
CA GLY A 223 -7.31 6.06 -9.27
C GLY A 223 -7.40 6.94 -10.52
N ILE A 224 -8.52 6.88 -11.25
CA ILE A 224 -8.79 7.78 -12.39
C ILE A 224 -8.78 9.24 -11.93
N ASN A 225 -9.49 9.54 -10.84
CA ASN A 225 -9.54 10.90 -10.31
C ASN A 225 -8.17 11.41 -9.86
N LEU A 226 -7.33 10.59 -9.23
CA LEU A 226 -5.97 10.97 -8.85
C LEU A 226 -5.10 11.25 -10.08
N ARG A 227 -5.19 10.40 -11.11
CA ARG A 227 -4.47 10.59 -12.37
C ARG A 227 -4.86 11.91 -13.04
N ASP A 228 -6.16 12.18 -13.13
CA ASP A 228 -6.69 13.39 -13.80
C ASP A 228 -6.40 14.66 -12.96
N ALA A 229 -6.42 14.52 -11.63
CA ALA A 229 -6.01 15.59 -10.72
C ALA A 229 -4.53 15.95 -10.88
N ALA A 230 -3.66 15.00 -11.23
CA ALA A 230 -2.25 15.28 -11.49
C ALA A 230 -2.08 16.29 -12.64
N SER A 231 -2.82 16.09 -13.74
CA SER A 231 -2.84 17.04 -14.87
C SER A 231 -3.45 18.38 -14.48
N THR A 232 -4.49 18.38 -13.64
CA THR A 232 -5.12 19.63 -13.17
C THR A 232 -4.20 20.44 -12.26
N CYS A 233 -3.44 19.78 -11.39
CA CYS A 233 -2.58 20.45 -10.41
C CYS A 233 -1.24 20.93 -11.01
N PHE A 234 -0.68 20.19 -11.98
CA PHE A 234 0.67 20.41 -12.50
C PHE A 234 0.75 20.63 -14.01
N GLY A 235 -0.38 20.61 -14.73
CA GLY A 235 -0.45 20.74 -16.18
C GLY A 235 -0.40 19.39 -16.90
N GLU A 236 -0.73 19.39 -18.19
CA GLU A 236 -0.56 18.19 -19.01
C GLU A 236 0.93 17.91 -19.21
N VAL A 237 1.37 16.74 -18.72
CA VAL A 237 2.69 16.20 -18.98
C VAL A 237 2.55 15.22 -20.14
N ASP A 238 3.34 15.42 -21.20
CA ASP A 238 3.37 14.49 -22.32
C ASP A 238 3.88 13.12 -21.86
N ASP A 239 3.12 12.09 -22.19
CA ASP A 239 3.45 10.70 -21.88
C ASP A 239 4.46 10.13 -22.90
N SER A 240 4.68 10.83 -24.02
CA SER A 240 5.79 10.59 -24.96
C SER A 240 7.06 11.30 -24.51
N ASP A 241 7.87 10.60 -23.72
CA ASP A 241 9.32 10.59 -23.89
C ASP A 241 9.87 9.46 -23.02
N SER A 242 10.04 8.32 -23.66
CA SER A 242 10.78 7.17 -23.16
C SER A 242 11.30 6.44 -24.40
N ASP A 243 12.41 6.95 -24.93
CA ASP A 243 13.35 6.15 -25.72
C ASP A 243 14.23 5.30 -24.78
#